data_AF-A0A0F9AJN3-F1
#
_entry.id   AF-A0A0F9AJN3-F1
#
_cell.length_a   1.000
_cell.length_b   1.000
_cell.length_c   1.000
_cell.angle_alpha   90.00
_cell.angle_beta   90.00
_cell.angle_gamma   90.00
#
_symmetry.space_group_name_H-M   'P 1'
#
loop_
_entity.id
_entity.type
_entity.pdbx_description
1 polymer ?
#
loop_
_entity_poly.entity_id
_entity_poly.type
_entity_poly.pdbx_seq_one_letter_code
_entity_poly.pdbx_strand_id
1 'polypeptide(L)'
;EALRKAGEDWEKRSENKMLLAELIQKVASHLGLREESILSGNRRRKISEARSMISYLAINDMGYSASEVGRALSINRENASRGAARGKKALDKYEDLKDIGN
;
A
#
# COMPACT_ATOMS: atom_id res chain seq x y z
N GLU A 1 -24.64 -17.51 -10.99
CA GLU A 1 -23.64 -18.18 -10.12
C GLU A 1 -22.22 -17.70 -10.48
N ALA A 2 -21.83 -16.48 -10.08
CA ALA A 2 -20.58 -15.86 -10.56
C ALA A 2 -19.84 -15.01 -9.50
N LEU A 3 -20.18 -15.14 -8.21
CA LEU A 3 -19.55 -14.36 -7.14
C LEU A 3 -18.64 -15.19 -6.22
N ARG A 4 -18.51 -16.50 -6.48
CA ARG A 4 -17.94 -17.43 -5.49
C ARG A 4 -16.52 -17.93 -5.80
N LYS A 5 -15.91 -17.49 -6.91
CA LYS A 5 -14.58 -17.96 -7.35
C LYS A 5 -13.41 -17.02 -7.05
N ALA A 6 -13.65 -15.90 -6.38
CA ALA A 6 -12.60 -14.93 -6.04
C ALA A 6 -12.02 -15.13 -4.62
N GLY A 7 -12.52 -16.09 -3.85
CA GLY A 7 -12.10 -16.35 -2.47
C GLY A 7 -11.04 -17.46 -2.32
N GLU A 8 -10.86 -18.32 -3.31
CA GLU A 8 -10.14 -19.60 -3.14
C GLU A 8 -8.66 -19.57 -3.56
N ASP A 9 -8.18 -18.48 -4.18
CA ASP A 9 -6.75 -18.32 -4.56
C ASP A 9 -5.92 -17.63 -3.46
N TRP A 10 -6.57 -17.15 -2.39
CA TRP A 10 -5.95 -16.29 -1.36
C TRP A 10 -5.13 -17.05 -0.31
N GLU A 11 -5.49 -18.29 -0.03
CA GLU A 11 -4.96 -19.01 1.13
C GLU A 11 -3.56 -19.61 0.89
N LYS A 12 -3.13 -19.75 -0.36
CA LYS A 12 -1.88 -20.48 -0.71
C LYS A 12 -0.62 -19.61 -0.83
N ARG A 13 -0.70 -18.30 -0.64
CA ARG A 13 0.45 -17.37 -0.75
C ARG A 13 0.82 -16.66 0.56
N SER A 14 0.26 -17.14 1.68
CA SER A 14 0.23 -16.44 2.97
C SER A 14 1.41 -16.73 3.90
N GLU A 15 2.34 -17.62 3.57
CA GLU A 15 3.31 -18.06 4.59
C GLU A 15 4.51 -17.11 4.81
N ASN A 16 4.65 -16.00 4.06
CA ASN A 16 5.78 -15.07 4.31
C ASN A 16 5.59 -13.62 3.82
N LYS A 17 4.36 -13.15 3.55
CA LYS A 17 4.14 -11.78 3.09
C LYS A 17 3.73 -10.88 4.25
N MET A 18 4.47 -9.78 4.46
CA MET A 18 4.10 -8.75 5.44
C MET A 18 2.68 -8.23 5.18
N LEU A 19 1.94 -7.96 6.25
CA LEU A 19 0.57 -7.47 6.17
C LEU A 19 0.54 -6.00 5.72
N LEU A 20 -0.51 -5.59 5.00
CA LEU A 20 -0.69 -4.19 4.60
C LEU A 20 -0.69 -3.22 5.79
N ALA A 21 -1.23 -3.65 6.95
CA ALA A 21 -1.22 -2.85 8.18
C ALA A 21 0.22 -2.59 8.67
N GLU A 22 1.08 -3.62 8.64
CA GLU A 22 2.48 -3.50 9.02
C GLU A 22 3.25 -2.59 8.06
N LEU A 23 2.98 -2.70 6.75
CA LEU A 23 3.56 -1.81 5.74
C LEU A 23 3.18 -0.35 6.01
N ILE A 24 1.89 -0.09 6.29
CA ILE A 24 1.39 1.26 6.60
C ILE A 24 2.11 1.81 7.83
N GLN A 25 2.23 1.01 8.88
CA GLN A 25 2.94 1.39 10.10
C GLN A 25 4.42 1.71 9.82
N LYS A 26 5.15 0.83 9.12
CA LYS A 26 6.57 1.05 8.80
C LYS A 26 6.78 2.34 8.02
N VAL A 27 5.97 2.58 6.99
CA VAL A 27 6.04 3.84 6.20
C VAL A 27 5.64 5.05 7.04
N ALA A 28 4.63 4.92 7.91
CA ALA A 28 4.22 6.00 8.80
C ALA A 28 5.35 6.41 9.76
N SER A 29 5.96 5.43 10.42
CA SER A 29 7.09 5.62 11.33
C SER A 29 8.29 6.28 10.62
N HIS A 30 8.67 5.78 9.44
CA HIS A 30 9.77 6.37 8.66
C HIS A 30 9.53 7.83 8.27
N LEU A 31 8.28 8.17 7.94
CA LEU A 31 7.93 9.53 7.55
C LEU A 31 7.58 10.44 8.73
N GLY A 32 7.57 9.94 9.96
CA GLY A 32 7.09 10.68 11.14
C GLY A 32 5.62 11.09 10.99
N LEU A 33 4.79 10.22 10.42
CA LEU A 33 3.35 10.39 10.27
C LEU A 33 2.60 9.47 11.24
N ARG A 34 1.36 9.84 11.57
CA ARG A 34 0.42 8.93 12.23
C ARG A 34 -0.30 8.09 11.18
N GLU A 35 -0.50 6.81 11.45
CA GLU A 35 -1.23 5.88 10.57
C GLU A 35 -2.62 6.43 10.22
N GLU A 36 -3.37 6.92 11.22
CA GLU A 36 -4.67 7.57 11.04
C GLU A 36 -4.65 8.74 10.05
N SER A 37 -3.53 9.47 9.95
CA SER A 37 -3.39 10.55 8.96
C SER A 37 -3.25 9.98 7.55
N ILE A 38 -2.55 8.86 7.38
CA ILE A 38 -2.45 8.11 6.12
C ILE A 38 -3.80 7.51 5.72
N LEU A 39 -4.62 7.09 6.67
CA LEU A 39 -5.94 6.52 6.40
C LEU A 39 -7.05 7.58 6.23
N SER A 40 -6.78 8.84 6.57
CA SER A 40 -7.78 9.92 6.52
C SER A 40 -8.08 10.45 5.11
N GLY A 41 -9.08 11.31 4.94
CA GLY A 41 -9.29 12.05 3.68
C GLY A 41 -8.25 13.15 3.37
N ASN A 42 -7.23 13.35 4.22
CA ASN A 42 -6.31 14.47 4.12
C ASN A 42 -5.40 14.38 2.88
N ARG A 43 -5.31 15.48 2.11
CA ARG A 43 -4.57 15.57 0.84
C ARG A 43 -3.25 16.32 0.94
N ARG A 44 -2.73 16.56 2.15
CA ARG A 44 -1.38 17.12 2.33
C ARG A 44 -0.36 16.29 1.55
N ARG A 45 0.60 16.98 0.91
CA ARG A 45 1.59 16.37 0.01
C ARG A 45 2.28 15.15 0.63
N LYS A 46 2.74 15.27 1.87
CA LYS A 46 3.43 14.19 2.60
C LYS A 46 2.55 12.94 2.81
N ILE A 47 1.25 13.13 3.05
CA ILE A 47 0.28 12.04 3.21
C ILE A 47 0.00 11.36 1.85
N SER A 48 -0.14 12.17 0.80
CA SER A 48 -0.32 11.65 -0.57
C SER A 48 0.90 10.87 -1.05
N GLU A 49 2.11 11.34 -0.73
CA GLU A 49 3.36 10.64 -1.00
C GLU A 49 3.41 9.30 -0.24
N ALA A 50 3.07 9.29 1.05
CA ALA A 50 2.99 8.06 1.85
C ALA A 50 2.06 7.00 1.22
N ARG A 51 0.83 7.40 0.83
CA ARG A 51 -0.12 6.49 0.15
C ARG A 51 0.41 5.97 -1.18
N SER A 52 1.12 6.82 -1.93
CA SER A 52 1.69 6.43 -3.22
C SER A 52 2.80 5.39 -3.04
N MET A 53 3.68 5.57 -2.05
CA MET A 53 4.72 4.61 -1.71
C MET A 53 4.14 3.28 -1.23
N ILE A 54 3.19 3.31 -0.28
CA ILE A 54 2.50 2.10 0.20
C ILE A 54 1.82 1.37 -0.97
N SER A 55 1.18 2.10 -1.88
CA SER A 55 0.52 1.49 -3.04
C SER A 55 1.51 0.83 -3.99
N TYR A 56 2.68 1.43 -4.20
CA TYR A 56 3.74 0.84 -5.01
C TYR A 56 4.29 -0.43 -4.36
N LEU A 57 4.75 -0.35 -3.11
CA LEU A 57 5.33 -1.50 -2.39
C LEU A 57 4.33 -2.67 -2.33
N ALA A 58 3.08 -2.38 -1.96
CA ALA A 58 2.05 -3.40 -1.85
C ALA A 58 1.73 -4.07 -3.19
N ILE A 59 1.57 -3.30 -4.28
CA ILE A 59 1.14 -3.86 -5.56
C ILE A 59 2.31 -4.48 -6.33
N ASN A 60 3.42 -3.76 -6.42
CA ASN A 60 4.55 -4.13 -7.25
C ASN A 60 5.46 -5.15 -6.57
N ASP A 61 5.75 -4.97 -5.27
CA ASP A 61 6.76 -5.78 -4.59
C ASP A 61 6.11 -6.95 -3.83
N MET A 62 4.94 -6.71 -3.22
CA MET A 62 4.25 -7.72 -2.40
C MET A 62 3.13 -8.45 -3.15
N GLY A 63 2.69 -7.96 -4.32
CA GLY A 63 1.71 -8.59 -5.18
C GLY A 63 0.25 -8.48 -4.71
N TYR A 64 -0.08 -7.50 -3.87
CA TYR A 64 -1.47 -7.17 -3.54
C TYR A 64 -2.20 -6.55 -4.73
N SER A 65 -3.52 -6.75 -4.79
CA SER A 65 -4.36 -6.06 -5.76
C SER A 65 -4.62 -4.61 -5.36
N ALA A 66 -4.79 -3.73 -6.35
CA ALA A 66 -5.18 -2.33 -6.09
C ALA A 66 -6.48 -2.19 -5.28
N SER A 67 -7.36 -3.19 -5.33
CA SER A 67 -8.61 -3.20 -4.56
C SER A 67 -8.36 -3.44 -3.08
N GLU A 68 -7.45 -4.35 -2.73
CA GLU A 68 -7.06 -4.59 -1.32
C GLU A 68 -6.32 -3.40 -0.74
N VAL A 69 -5.37 -2.85 -1.50
CA VAL A 69 -4.62 -1.66 -1.10
C VAL A 69 -5.57 -0.48 -0.90
N GLY A 70 -6.55 -0.30 -1.80
CA GLY A 70 -7.57 0.73 -1.64
C GLY A 70 -8.36 0.57 -0.33
N ARG A 71 -8.80 -0.66 -0.02
CA ARG A 71 -9.48 -0.96 1.25
C ARG A 71 -8.59 -0.66 2.46
N ALA A 72 -7.33 -1.10 2.44
CA ALA A 72 -6.39 -0.87 3.54
C ALA A 72 -6.06 0.61 3.77
N LEU A 73 -6.02 1.41 2.71
CA LEU A 73 -5.72 2.84 2.76
C LEU A 73 -6.96 3.76 2.85
N SER A 74 -8.17 3.20 2.94
CA SER A 74 -9.43 3.96 2.88
C SER A 74 -9.56 4.87 1.65
N ILE A 75 -9.08 4.39 0.49
CA ILE A 75 -9.21 5.08 -0.81
C ILE A 75 -9.81 4.16 -1.86
N ASN A 76 -10.31 4.72 -2.96
CA ASN A 76 -10.79 3.89 -4.07
C ASN A 76 -9.65 3.17 -4.80
N ARG A 77 -9.99 2.07 -5.49
CA ARG A 77 -9.08 1.24 -6.28
C ARG A 77 -8.28 2.05 -7.30
N GLU A 78 -8.93 3.01 -7.97
CA GLU A 78 -8.28 3.85 -8.98
C GLU A 78 -7.17 4.72 -8.39
N ASN A 79 -7.40 5.29 -7.20
CA ASN A 79 -6.41 6.10 -6.48
C ASN A 79 -5.25 5.24 -5.98
N ALA A 80 -5.50 4.01 -5.54
CA ALA A 80 -4.44 3.06 -5.20
C ALA A 80 -3.58 2.73 -6.44
N SER A 81 -4.21 2.38 -7.57
CA SER A 81 -3.50 2.07 -8.82
C SER A 81 -2.69 3.27 -9.36
N ARG A 82 -3.29 4.47 -9.40
CA ARG A 82 -2.60 5.71 -9.79
C ARG A 82 -1.50 6.09 -8.79
N GLY A 83 -1.70 5.78 -7.52
CA GLY A 83 -0.71 5.94 -6.45
C GLY A 83 0.52 5.08 -6.73
N ALA A 84 0.33 3.80 -7.04
CA ALA A 84 1.40 2.86 -7.37
C ALA A 84 2.25 3.36 -8.55
N ALA A 85 1.61 3.82 -9.63
CA ALA A 85 2.30 4.35 -10.81
C ALA A 85 3.22 5.54 -10.49
N ARG A 86 2.90 6.33 -9.46
CA ARG A 86 3.72 7.47 -9.00
C ARG A 86 4.63 7.11 -7.82
N GLY A 87 4.35 6.01 -7.13
CA GLY A 87 4.99 5.62 -5.88
C GLY A 87 6.47 5.33 -6.04
N LYS A 88 6.89 4.78 -7.18
CA LYS A 88 8.32 4.58 -7.50
C LYS A 88 9.13 5.89 -7.37
N LYS A 89 8.64 6.96 -7.99
CA LYS A 89 9.29 8.29 -7.93
C LYS A 89 9.24 8.91 -6.53
N ALA A 90 8.23 8.57 -5.72
CA ALA A 90 8.17 9.00 -4.34
C ALA A 90 9.22 8.25 -3.48
N LEU A 91 9.40 6.95 -3.71
CA LEU A 91 10.41 6.09 -3.09
C LEU A 91 11.85 6.47 -3.45
N ASP A 92 12.10 7.00 -4.64
CA ASP A 92 13.43 7.48 -5.04
C ASP A 92 14.01 8.54 -4.09
N LYS A 93 13.16 9.21 -3.30
CA LYS A 93 13.57 10.19 -2.29
C LYS A 93 13.96 9.58 -0.94
N TYR A 94 13.68 8.29 -0.74
CA TYR A 94 13.82 7.59 0.54
C TYR A 94 14.48 6.23 0.29
N GLU A 95 15.82 6.20 0.27
CA GLU A 95 16.58 4.96 0.02
C GLU A 95 16.26 3.86 1.03
N ASP A 96 16.06 4.22 2.30
CA ASP A 96 15.75 3.27 3.38
C ASP A 96 14.41 2.55 3.21
N LEU A 97 13.50 3.07 2.37
CA LEU A 97 12.17 2.49 2.13
C LEU A 97 12.15 1.50 0.96
N LYS A 98 13.22 1.39 0.17
CA LYS A 98 13.25 0.58 -1.06
C LYS A 98 13.21 -0.93 -0.80
N ASP A 99 13.68 -1.37 0.36
CA ASP A 99 13.82 -2.80 0.70
C ASP A 99 12.87 -3.29 1.80
N ILE A 100 11.91 -2.46 2.24
CA ILE A 100 11.00 -2.82 3.35
C ILE A 100 10.08 -4.01 3.04
N GLY A 101 9.89 -4.32 1.76
CA GLY A 101 9.05 -5.42 1.29
C GLY A 101 9.74 -6.77 1.14
N ASN A 102 11.06 -6.87 1.38
CA ASN A 102 11.85 -8.11 1.30
C ASN A 102 12.22 -8.68 2.68
#